data_AF-A0A0H5R0C3-F1
#
_entry.id   AF-A0A0H5R0C3-F1
#
_cell.length_a   1.000
_cell.length_b   1.000
_cell.length_c   1.000
_cell.angle_alpha   90.00
_cell.angle_beta   90.00
_cell.angle_gamma   90.00
#
_symmetry.space_group_name_H-M   'P 1'
#
loop_
_entity.id
_entity.type
_entity.pdbx_description
1 polymer ?
#
loop_
_entity_poly.entity_id
_entity_poly.type
_entity_poly.pdbx_seq_one_letter_code
_entity_poly.pdbx_strand_id
1 'polypeptide(L)'
;GMKLTGTVRFPKPDAVWGEGIDEKVSLIPMEAPTTMKWTEPLKTPKKFGVIQMKKQLKRKLGPLLLQPYYEIRNRFAEIIQEAIYEDLPKEHSNWIVIPFGFSKFSTKEDYVQVPHIDLLRKADIATLLQHYKIWSQDFLEFLAKNNHVKTAALAHYNGNVEQYAMEMLTLDYTMNIWIPTEPVQAWPLAFTTGHQCDETRTMTPSPDMDDPHKYLLQSESTSNDWYTRWNMQTDEVYVWDSRTVAHAAVDIGRGRGKRSYLATRLLIMHPKYDLSPSVSSPTKDSPLCYTDRLFQQVTRHSGCEATATKRLAEMGYGRRCHDPPTALSPSPSNVKSHVKHGIFCQIRKLLGVRRC
;
A
#
# COMPACT_ATOMS: atom_id res chain seq x y z
N GLY A 1 3.89 -28.28 -26.27
CA GLY A 1 4.40 -26.90 -26.09
C GLY A 1 5.54 -26.92 -25.10
N MET A 2 6.56 -26.08 -25.29
CA MET A 2 7.73 -26.00 -24.40
C MET A 2 7.28 -25.55 -23.00
N LYS A 3 7.61 -26.33 -21.96
CA LYS A 3 7.25 -26.02 -20.57
C LYS A 3 8.10 -24.83 -20.10
N LEU A 4 7.46 -23.71 -19.78
CA LEU A 4 8.17 -22.55 -19.25
C LEU A 4 8.57 -22.84 -17.80
N THR A 5 9.79 -22.45 -17.44
CA THR A 5 10.34 -22.62 -16.09
C THR A 5 10.99 -21.33 -15.61
N GLY A 6 11.00 -21.13 -14.30
CA GLY A 6 11.74 -20.06 -13.66
C GLY A 6 12.27 -20.48 -12.29
N THR A 7 12.98 -19.58 -11.62
CA THR A 7 13.55 -19.80 -10.30
C THR A 7 12.91 -18.85 -9.29
N VAL A 8 12.47 -19.40 -8.17
CA VAL A 8 11.87 -18.69 -7.04
C VAL A 8 12.70 -18.97 -5.80
N ARG A 9 12.91 -17.95 -4.95
CA ARG A 9 13.70 -18.10 -3.72
C ARG A 9 12.77 -18.26 -2.51
N PHE A 10 12.59 -19.47 -2.00
CA PHE A 10 11.78 -19.69 -0.79
C PHE A 10 12.56 -19.32 0.48
N PRO A 11 11.92 -18.76 1.52
CA PRO A 11 12.61 -18.50 2.79
C PRO A 11 13.07 -19.82 3.43
N LYS A 12 14.24 -19.83 4.07
CA LYS A 12 14.58 -20.95 4.98
C LYS A 12 13.75 -20.82 6.26
N PRO A 13 13.39 -21.93 6.93
CA PRO A 13 12.63 -21.92 8.18
C PRO A 13 13.19 -21.00 9.28
N ASP A 14 14.53 -20.86 9.35
CA ASP A 14 15.25 -20.11 10.38
C ASP A 14 16.05 -18.91 9.83
N ALA A 15 15.78 -18.49 8.59
CA ALA A 15 16.60 -17.46 7.93
C ALA A 15 16.31 -16.03 8.40
N VAL A 16 17.38 -15.26 8.56
CA VAL A 16 17.37 -13.79 8.53
C VAL A 16 17.11 -13.32 7.08
N TRP A 17 16.50 -12.14 6.94
CA TRP A 17 16.03 -11.56 5.68
C TRP A 17 17.01 -11.74 4.50
N GLY A 18 16.55 -12.35 3.40
CA GLY A 18 17.31 -12.52 2.16
C GLY A 18 17.98 -13.89 1.96
N GLU A 19 18.09 -14.72 2.99
CA GLU A 19 18.50 -16.12 2.83
C GLU A 19 17.32 -17.00 2.41
N GLY A 20 17.53 -17.78 1.34
CA GLY A 20 16.50 -18.67 0.83
C GLY A 20 17.06 -19.80 -0.01
N ILE A 21 16.18 -20.71 -0.39
CA ILE A 21 16.48 -21.84 -1.26
C ILE A 21 15.90 -21.53 -2.64
N ASP A 22 16.78 -21.49 -3.64
CA ASP A 22 16.39 -21.28 -5.03
C ASP A 22 15.81 -22.57 -5.60
N GLU A 23 14.54 -22.53 -5.99
CA GLU A 23 13.81 -23.66 -6.56
C GLU A 23 13.36 -23.38 -8.00
N LYS A 24 13.50 -24.39 -8.85
CA LYS A 24 12.93 -24.36 -10.20
C LYS A 24 11.44 -24.65 -10.15
N VAL A 25 10.65 -23.71 -10.64
CA VAL A 25 9.19 -23.82 -10.72
C VAL A 25 8.73 -23.88 -12.17
N SER A 26 7.59 -24.53 -12.39
CA SER A 26 6.90 -24.52 -13.67
C SER A 26 6.03 -23.26 -13.78
N LEU A 27 6.11 -22.57 -14.90
CA LEU A 27 5.39 -21.31 -15.13
C LEU A 27 4.21 -21.54 -16.07
N ILE A 28 3.01 -21.25 -15.56
CA ILE A 28 1.76 -21.29 -16.30
C ILE A 28 1.53 -19.91 -16.92
N PRO A 29 1.32 -19.80 -18.24
CA PRO A 29 1.03 -18.53 -18.87
C PRO A 29 -0.33 -18.00 -18.38
N MET A 30 -0.37 -16.74 -17.97
CA MET A 30 -1.63 -16.05 -17.69
C MET A 30 -2.38 -15.72 -18.98
N GLU A 31 -3.69 -15.61 -18.85
CA GLU A 31 -4.59 -15.18 -19.93
C GLU A 31 -4.24 -13.75 -20.41
N ALA A 32 -4.74 -13.41 -21.61
CA ALA A 32 -4.59 -12.08 -22.17
C ALA A 32 -5.29 -11.02 -21.29
N PRO A 33 -4.80 -9.76 -21.30
CA PRO A 33 -5.43 -8.70 -20.53
C PRO A 33 -6.89 -8.52 -20.95
N THR A 34 -7.79 -8.47 -19.98
CA THR A 34 -9.22 -8.22 -20.24
C THR A 34 -9.51 -6.72 -20.21
N THR A 35 -10.69 -6.31 -20.65
CA THR A 35 -11.16 -4.93 -20.45
C THR A 35 -11.14 -4.56 -18.96
N MET A 36 -10.73 -3.33 -18.66
CA MET A 36 -10.55 -2.81 -17.32
C MET A 36 -11.84 -2.87 -16.49
N LYS A 37 -11.82 -3.75 -15.48
CA LYS A 37 -12.73 -3.81 -14.34
C LYS A 37 -11.91 -4.16 -13.10
N TRP A 38 -11.63 -3.16 -12.26
CA TRP A 38 -10.61 -3.25 -11.20
C TRP A 38 -10.83 -4.40 -10.20
N THR A 39 -12.06 -4.65 -9.79
CA THR A 39 -12.37 -5.64 -8.74
C THR A 39 -12.63 -7.05 -9.27
N GLU A 40 -12.86 -7.23 -10.58
CA GLU A 40 -13.18 -8.54 -11.16
C GLU A 40 -12.09 -9.59 -10.96
N PRO A 41 -10.78 -9.30 -11.15
CA PRO A 41 -9.72 -10.25 -10.82
C PRO A 41 -9.80 -10.80 -9.40
N LEU A 42 -10.24 -9.97 -8.44
CA LEU A 42 -10.37 -10.32 -7.02
C LEU A 42 -11.60 -11.18 -6.71
N LYS A 43 -12.56 -11.28 -7.64
CA LYS A 43 -13.74 -12.14 -7.50
C LYS A 43 -13.50 -13.55 -8.03
N THR A 44 -12.54 -13.72 -8.93
CA THR A 44 -12.19 -15.04 -9.50
C THR A 44 -11.61 -16.00 -8.44
N PRO A 45 -11.62 -17.33 -8.68
CA PRO A 45 -10.95 -18.29 -7.81
C PRO A 45 -9.43 -18.06 -7.68
N LYS A 46 -8.79 -17.50 -8.73
CA LYS A 46 -7.35 -17.18 -8.72
C LYS A 46 -7.03 -15.97 -7.84
N LYS A 47 -7.98 -15.03 -7.68
CA LYS A 47 -7.82 -13.76 -6.94
C LYS A 47 -6.78 -12.80 -7.52
N PHE A 48 -6.32 -13.04 -8.74
CA PHE A 48 -5.41 -12.16 -9.48
C PHE A 48 -5.74 -12.17 -10.97
N GLY A 49 -5.24 -11.17 -11.68
CA GLY A 49 -5.44 -11.04 -13.13
C GLY A 49 -4.70 -9.87 -13.72
N VAL A 50 -4.87 -9.71 -15.03
CA VAL A 50 -4.27 -8.62 -15.81
C VAL A 50 -5.37 -7.91 -16.56
N ILE A 51 -5.40 -6.60 -16.44
CA ILE A 51 -6.36 -5.74 -17.11
C ILE A 51 -5.64 -4.82 -18.09
N GLN A 52 -6.28 -4.58 -19.24
CA GLN A 52 -5.80 -3.64 -20.23
C GLN A 52 -6.01 -2.22 -19.73
N MET A 53 -4.95 -1.42 -19.68
CA MET A 53 -5.00 -0.03 -19.27
C MET A 53 -5.88 0.80 -20.22
N LYS A 54 -6.81 1.57 -19.67
CA LYS A 54 -7.60 2.53 -20.45
C LYS A 54 -6.70 3.64 -21.01
N LYS A 55 -7.04 4.13 -22.21
CA LYS A 55 -6.32 5.24 -22.87
C LYS A 55 -6.26 6.52 -22.03
N GLN A 56 -7.26 6.77 -21.18
CA GLN A 56 -7.28 7.93 -20.29
C GLN A 56 -6.27 7.77 -19.15
N LEU A 57 -6.26 6.62 -18.47
CA LEU A 57 -5.26 6.30 -17.45
C LEU A 57 -3.83 6.36 -18.01
N LYS A 58 -3.61 5.78 -19.20
CA LYS A 58 -2.30 5.85 -19.88
C LYS A 58 -1.83 7.29 -20.12
N ARG A 59 -2.75 8.19 -20.48
CA ARG A 59 -2.47 9.63 -20.67
C ARG A 59 -2.15 10.34 -19.35
N LYS A 60 -2.82 10.00 -18.25
CA LYS A 60 -2.51 10.55 -16.91
C LYS A 60 -1.15 10.06 -16.39
N LEU A 61 -0.81 8.79 -16.63
CA LEU A 61 0.45 8.19 -16.14
C LEU A 61 1.70 8.60 -16.92
N GLY A 62 1.61 8.81 -18.23
CA GLY A 62 2.78 9.13 -19.08
C GLY A 62 3.63 10.30 -18.55
N PRO A 63 3.07 11.49 -18.31
CA PRO A 63 3.80 12.63 -17.78
C PRO A 63 4.38 12.39 -16.38
N LEU A 64 3.70 11.58 -15.57
CA LEU A 64 4.12 11.27 -14.20
C LEU A 64 5.47 10.54 -14.17
N LEU A 65 5.72 9.66 -15.14
CA LEU A 65 6.95 8.86 -15.19
C LEU A 65 8.22 9.71 -15.38
N LEU A 66 8.08 10.94 -15.87
CA LEU A 66 9.16 11.89 -16.09
C LEU A 66 9.50 12.73 -14.84
N GLN A 67 8.67 12.68 -13.79
CA GLN A 67 8.85 13.47 -12.58
C GLN A 67 9.86 12.84 -11.60
N PRO A 68 10.39 13.60 -10.63
CA PRO A 68 11.16 13.05 -9.51
C PRO A 68 10.33 12.12 -8.64
N TYR A 69 10.97 11.13 -8.00
CA TYR A 69 10.29 10.09 -7.20
C TYR A 69 9.28 10.64 -6.18
N TYR A 70 9.63 11.72 -5.47
CA TYR A 70 8.77 12.29 -4.43
C TYR A 70 7.44 12.83 -4.99
N GLU A 71 7.43 13.37 -6.21
CA GLU A 71 6.21 13.86 -6.87
C GLU A 71 5.36 12.71 -7.42
N ILE A 72 6.02 11.64 -7.85
CA ILE A 72 5.35 10.46 -8.39
C ILE A 72 4.46 9.81 -7.34
N ARG A 73 4.95 9.70 -6.11
CA ARG A 73 4.32 8.93 -5.04
C ARG A 73 2.84 9.27 -4.85
N ASN A 74 2.55 10.51 -4.48
CA ASN A 74 1.18 10.91 -4.13
C ASN A 74 0.30 10.99 -5.38
N ARG A 75 0.84 11.50 -6.50
CA ARG A 75 0.07 11.65 -7.74
C ARG A 75 -0.27 10.32 -8.40
N PHE A 76 0.60 9.31 -8.32
CA PHE A 76 0.27 7.97 -8.80
C PHE A 76 -0.93 7.40 -8.06
N ALA A 77 -0.88 7.44 -6.73
CA ALA A 77 -1.95 6.93 -5.87
C ALA A 77 -3.29 7.61 -6.16
N GLU A 78 -3.30 8.94 -6.31
CA GLU A 78 -4.49 9.72 -6.67
C GLU A 78 -5.02 9.38 -8.07
N ILE A 79 -4.14 9.29 -9.09
CA ILE A 79 -4.54 8.92 -10.45
C ILE A 79 -5.20 7.54 -10.50
N ILE A 80 -4.64 6.57 -9.76
CA ILE A 80 -5.20 5.23 -9.66
C ILE A 80 -6.54 5.24 -8.92
N GLN A 81 -6.62 5.98 -7.80
CA GLN A 81 -7.86 6.14 -7.04
C GLN A 81 -8.98 6.74 -7.92
N GLU A 82 -8.70 7.81 -8.66
CA GLU A 82 -9.64 8.42 -9.62
C GLU A 82 -10.08 7.41 -10.69
N ALA A 83 -9.15 6.67 -11.29
CA ALA A 83 -9.46 5.70 -12.33
C ALA A 83 -10.34 4.54 -11.84
N ILE A 84 -10.28 4.22 -10.53
CA ILE A 84 -11.18 3.25 -9.92
C ILE A 84 -12.56 3.86 -9.74
N TYR A 85 -12.66 5.08 -9.18
CA TYR A 85 -13.95 5.76 -9.02
C TYR A 85 -14.69 5.97 -10.35
N GLU A 86 -13.98 6.27 -11.44
CA GLU A 86 -14.53 6.37 -12.80
C GLU A 86 -15.20 5.06 -13.26
N ASP A 87 -14.78 3.92 -12.71
CA ASP A 87 -15.21 2.57 -13.11
C ASP A 87 -16.12 1.88 -12.09
N LEU A 88 -16.34 2.49 -10.92
CA LEU A 88 -17.22 1.93 -9.92
C LEU A 88 -18.69 1.98 -10.39
N PRO A 89 -19.41 0.84 -10.32
CA PRO A 89 -20.85 0.82 -10.54
C PRO A 89 -21.58 1.81 -9.62
N LYS A 90 -22.72 2.37 -10.08
CA LYS A 90 -23.52 3.32 -9.28
C LYS A 90 -23.99 2.74 -7.93
N GLU A 91 -24.22 1.43 -7.88
CA GLU A 91 -24.55 0.66 -6.67
C GLU A 91 -23.43 0.67 -5.61
N HIS A 92 -22.21 1.04 -6.00
CA HIS A 92 -21.04 1.18 -5.13
C HIS A 92 -20.63 2.66 -4.96
N SER A 93 -21.59 3.58 -5.13
CA SER A 93 -21.35 5.03 -5.00
C SER A 93 -20.92 5.49 -3.61
N ASN A 94 -21.18 4.68 -2.57
CA ASN A 94 -20.73 4.91 -1.20
C ASN A 94 -19.39 4.24 -0.86
N TRP A 95 -18.77 3.54 -1.82
CA TRP A 95 -17.46 2.93 -1.58
C TRP A 95 -16.39 4.01 -1.46
N ILE A 96 -15.43 3.73 -0.59
CA ILE A 96 -14.29 4.57 -0.27
C ILE A 96 -13.05 3.78 -0.70
N VAL A 97 -12.39 4.28 -1.73
CA VAL A 97 -11.13 3.74 -2.25
C VAL A 97 -9.99 4.48 -1.56
N ILE A 98 -9.08 3.78 -0.87
CA ILE A 98 -7.92 4.38 -0.19
C ILE A 98 -6.62 3.71 -0.63
N PRO A 99 -5.73 4.43 -1.36
CA PRO A 99 -4.41 3.93 -1.70
C PRO A 99 -3.43 4.01 -0.51
N PHE A 100 -2.45 3.11 -0.50
CA PHE A 100 -1.34 3.11 0.46
C PHE A 100 -0.15 2.32 -0.08
N GLY A 101 1.04 2.47 0.52
CA GLY A 101 2.18 1.59 0.23
C GLY A 101 2.68 1.71 -1.22
N PHE A 102 2.94 2.94 -1.64
CA PHE A 102 3.48 3.26 -2.96
C PHE A 102 4.92 2.78 -3.13
N SER A 103 5.25 2.34 -4.34
CA SER A 103 6.64 2.10 -4.73
C SER A 103 6.87 2.39 -6.21
N LYS A 104 8.05 2.94 -6.53
CA LYS A 104 8.62 2.98 -7.87
C LYS A 104 9.96 2.27 -7.82
N PHE A 105 10.13 1.30 -8.71
CA PHE A 105 11.36 0.51 -8.78
C PHE A 105 11.95 0.58 -10.18
N SER A 106 13.28 0.66 -10.25
CA SER A 106 14.00 0.82 -11.52
C SER A 106 15.34 0.05 -11.58
N THR A 107 15.78 -0.54 -10.46
CA THR A 107 17.04 -1.29 -10.37
C THR A 107 16.78 -2.73 -9.91
N LYS A 108 17.70 -3.64 -10.25
CA LYS A 108 17.57 -5.08 -9.94
C LYS A 108 17.74 -5.40 -8.45
N GLU A 109 18.48 -4.58 -7.73
CA GLU A 109 18.74 -4.72 -6.29
C GLU A 109 17.46 -4.70 -5.46
N ASP A 110 16.39 -4.14 -6.00
CA ASP A 110 15.11 -4.01 -5.34
C ASP A 110 14.08 -5.09 -5.72
N TYR A 111 14.48 -6.12 -6.49
CA TYR A 111 13.54 -7.16 -6.91
C TYR A 111 13.29 -8.13 -5.76
N VAL A 112 12.05 -8.19 -5.29
CA VAL A 112 11.64 -9.13 -4.26
C VAL A 112 11.47 -10.52 -4.87
N GLN A 113 12.48 -11.36 -4.72
CA GLN A 113 12.52 -12.74 -5.23
C GLN A 113 11.82 -13.73 -4.31
N VAL A 114 11.63 -13.34 -3.04
CA VAL A 114 10.99 -14.19 -2.03
C VAL A 114 9.47 -14.11 -2.18
N PRO A 115 8.78 -15.24 -2.38
CA PRO A 115 7.33 -15.33 -2.38
C PRO A 115 6.70 -14.76 -1.13
N HIS A 116 5.89 -13.71 -1.29
CA HIS A 116 5.25 -13.07 -0.15
C HIS A 116 3.83 -12.60 -0.46
N ILE A 117 3.09 -12.37 0.62
CA ILE A 117 1.74 -11.82 0.68
C ILE A 117 1.87 -10.52 1.50
N ASP A 118 1.38 -9.41 0.95
CA ASP A 118 1.60 -8.08 1.53
C ASP A 118 0.92 -7.87 2.89
N LEU A 119 -0.24 -8.49 3.08
CA LEU A 119 -1.06 -8.32 4.27
C LEU A 119 -1.34 -9.67 4.94
N LEU A 120 -1.42 -9.66 6.27
CA LEU A 120 -1.93 -10.80 7.03
C LEU A 120 -3.34 -11.18 6.57
N ARG A 121 -3.60 -12.48 6.44
CA ARG A 121 -4.87 -13.03 5.93
C ARG A 121 -6.12 -12.47 6.65
N LYS A 122 -6.03 -12.24 7.96
CA LYS A 122 -7.12 -11.73 8.81
C LYS A 122 -6.97 -10.24 9.15
N ALA A 123 -6.10 -9.50 8.44
CA ALA A 123 -5.96 -8.07 8.65
C ALA A 123 -7.29 -7.36 8.39
N ASP A 124 -7.77 -6.66 9.40
CA ASP A 124 -8.89 -5.73 9.35
C ASP A 124 -8.39 -4.27 9.39
N ILE A 125 -9.31 -3.31 9.39
CA ILE A 125 -8.98 -1.88 9.39
C ILE A 125 -8.13 -1.52 10.62
N ALA A 126 -8.48 -2.03 11.81
CA ALA A 126 -7.71 -1.79 13.02
C ALA A 126 -6.28 -2.30 12.88
N THR A 127 -6.11 -3.53 12.39
CA THR A 127 -4.79 -4.14 12.17
C THR A 127 -3.96 -3.29 11.20
N LEU A 128 -4.56 -2.86 10.09
CA LEU A 128 -3.90 -2.03 9.06
C LEU A 128 -3.48 -0.65 9.59
N LEU A 129 -4.32 -0.04 10.42
CA LEU A 129 -4.02 1.25 11.05
C LEU A 129 -2.98 1.14 12.17
N GLN A 130 -2.88 -0.02 12.82
CA GLN A 130 -2.09 -0.18 14.05
C GLN A 130 -0.72 -0.82 13.83
N HIS A 131 -0.61 -1.75 12.90
CA HIS A 131 0.54 -2.67 12.84
C HIS A 131 1.36 -2.61 11.53
N TYR A 132 1.04 -1.69 10.61
CA TYR A 132 1.70 -1.60 9.29
C TYR A 132 2.58 -0.33 9.13
N LYS A 133 2.96 0.31 10.24
CA LYS A 133 3.96 1.39 10.29
C LYS A 133 3.76 2.50 9.25
N ILE A 134 4.66 2.61 8.26
CA ILE A 134 4.62 3.66 7.23
C ILE A 134 3.38 3.53 6.35
N TRP A 135 2.91 2.30 6.10
CA TRP A 135 1.65 2.08 5.38
C TRP A 135 0.44 2.51 6.21
N SER A 136 0.49 2.39 7.54
CA SER A 136 -0.55 2.94 8.42
C SER A 136 -0.63 4.47 8.33
N GLN A 137 0.51 5.16 8.18
CA GLN A 137 0.55 6.61 7.98
C GLN A 137 -0.05 7.01 6.63
N ASP A 138 0.28 6.29 5.55
CA ASP A 138 -0.32 6.52 4.22
C ASP A 138 -1.83 6.34 4.26
N PHE A 139 -2.28 5.25 4.88
CA PHE A 139 -3.70 4.96 5.02
C PHE A 139 -4.43 6.11 5.74
N LEU A 140 -3.89 6.59 6.87
CA LEU A 140 -4.50 7.70 7.63
C LEU A 140 -4.42 9.05 6.91
N GLU A 141 -3.39 9.31 6.11
CA GLU A 141 -3.30 10.50 5.27
C GLU A 141 -4.41 10.52 4.22
N PHE A 142 -4.61 9.41 3.49
CA PHE A 142 -5.63 9.33 2.46
C PHE A 142 -7.06 9.30 3.04
N LEU A 143 -7.27 8.68 4.20
CA LEU A 143 -8.54 8.77 4.92
C LEU A 143 -8.87 10.22 5.30
N ALA A 144 -7.91 10.96 5.83
CA ALA A 144 -8.10 12.37 6.21
C ALA A 144 -8.42 13.28 5.01
N LYS A 145 -7.92 12.95 3.82
CA LYS A 145 -8.20 13.68 2.57
C LYS A 145 -9.53 13.30 1.93
N ASN A 146 -10.13 12.16 2.28
CA ASN A 146 -11.42 11.76 1.75
C ASN A 146 -12.54 12.60 2.39
N ASN A 147 -13.30 13.34 1.57
CA ASN A 147 -14.33 14.26 2.06
C ASN A 147 -15.41 13.59 2.90
N HIS A 148 -15.85 12.39 2.52
CA HIS A 148 -16.87 11.65 3.28
C HIS A 148 -16.33 11.28 4.66
N VAL A 149 -15.14 10.66 4.70
CA VAL A 149 -14.47 10.28 5.95
C VAL A 149 -14.21 11.50 6.84
N LYS A 150 -13.62 12.57 6.28
CA LYS A 150 -13.32 13.80 7.01
C LYS A 150 -14.57 14.41 7.63
N THR A 151 -15.63 14.54 6.85
CA THR A 151 -16.89 15.13 7.31
C THR A 151 -17.54 14.28 8.40
N ALA A 152 -17.62 12.97 8.19
CA ALA A 152 -18.21 12.05 9.16
C ALA A 152 -17.39 11.95 10.46
N ALA A 153 -16.06 11.95 10.37
CA ALA A 153 -15.19 11.95 11.54
C ALA A 153 -15.33 13.24 12.35
N LEU A 154 -15.39 14.41 11.70
CA LEU A 154 -15.65 15.69 12.38
C LEU A 154 -17.02 15.70 13.07
N ALA A 155 -18.04 15.19 12.39
CA ALA A 155 -19.42 15.16 12.84
C ALA A 155 -19.66 14.21 14.02
N HIS A 156 -19.13 13.00 13.97
CA HIS A 156 -19.50 11.91 14.90
C HIS A 156 -18.38 11.49 15.85
N TYR A 157 -17.14 11.82 15.52
CA TYR A 157 -15.94 11.39 16.24
C TYR A 157 -15.04 12.54 16.67
N ASN A 158 -15.56 13.77 16.69
CA ASN A 158 -14.81 14.98 17.04
C ASN A 158 -13.47 15.07 16.28
N GLY A 159 -13.48 14.74 14.99
CA GLY A 159 -12.31 14.78 14.11
C GLY A 159 -11.35 13.58 14.23
N ASN A 160 -11.68 12.56 15.03
CA ASN A 160 -10.87 11.34 15.15
C ASN A 160 -11.14 10.37 13.98
N VAL A 161 -10.35 10.51 12.92
CA VAL A 161 -10.44 9.66 11.71
C VAL A 161 -10.12 8.20 12.02
N GLU A 162 -9.17 7.94 12.91
CA GLU A 162 -8.74 6.59 13.25
C GLU A 162 -9.90 5.79 13.86
N GLN A 163 -10.57 6.38 14.85
CA GLN A 163 -11.71 5.75 15.51
C GLN A 163 -12.91 5.59 14.56
N TYR A 164 -13.21 6.63 13.77
CA TYR A 164 -14.24 6.53 12.73
C TYR A 164 -13.97 5.37 11.78
N ALA A 165 -12.74 5.22 11.27
CA ALA A 165 -12.40 4.17 10.33
C ALA A 165 -12.58 2.77 10.93
N MET A 166 -12.13 2.55 12.18
CA MET A 166 -12.25 1.24 12.84
C MET A 166 -13.69 0.86 13.16
N GLU A 167 -14.51 1.84 13.58
CA GLU A 167 -15.86 1.57 14.05
C GLU A 167 -16.89 1.56 12.92
N MET A 168 -16.73 2.42 11.91
CA MET A 168 -17.77 2.71 10.93
C MET A 168 -17.53 2.19 9.53
N LEU A 169 -16.29 1.81 9.19
CA LEU A 169 -15.99 1.28 7.87
C LEU A 169 -15.89 -0.25 7.91
N THR A 170 -16.28 -0.86 6.79
CA THR A 170 -16.12 -2.28 6.52
C THR A 170 -15.21 -2.44 5.31
N LEU A 171 -14.29 -3.39 5.38
CA LEU A 171 -13.31 -3.66 4.33
C LEU A 171 -13.87 -4.69 3.34
N ASP A 172 -14.12 -4.27 2.10
CA ASP A 172 -14.61 -5.14 1.02
C ASP A 172 -13.45 -5.82 0.27
N TYR A 173 -12.44 -5.03 -0.12
CA TYR A 173 -11.30 -5.52 -0.91
C TYR A 173 -9.98 -4.97 -0.41
N THR A 174 -8.97 -5.83 -0.49
CA THR A 174 -7.55 -5.49 -0.37
C THR A 174 -6.89 -5.79 -1.71
N MET A 175 -6.29 -4.79 -2.33
CA MET A 175 -5.83 -4.89 -3.72
C MET A 175 -4.40 -4.40 -3.84
N ASN A 176 -3.56 -5.18 -4.52
CA ASN A 176 -2.31 -4.70 -5.08
C ASN A 176 -2.51 -4.30 -6.54
N ILE A 177 -1.81 -3.25 -6.94
CA ILE A 177 -1.68 -2.80 -8.31
C ILE A 177 -0.20 -2.73 -8.65
N TRP A 178 0.14 -3.28 -9.82
CA TRP A 178 1.49 -3.24 -10.37
C TRP A 178 1.44 -2.95 -11.86
N ILE A 179 2.21 -1.95 -12.30
CA ILE A 179 2.18 -1.44 -13.68
C ILE A 179 3.62 -1.37 -14.20
N PRO A 180 3.99 -2.13 -15.25
CA PRO A 180 5.27 -1.95 -15.91
C PRO A 180 5.42 -0.54 -16.45
N THR A 181 6.57 0.09 -16.20
CA THR A 181 6.91 1.37 -16.82
C THR A 181 7.67 1.20 -18.13
N GLU A 182 8.23 0.00 -18.34
CA GLU A 182 8.84 -0.47 -19.58
C GLU A 182 8.42 -1.94 -19.81
N PRO A 183 8.50 -2.47 -21.05
CA PRO A 183 8.29 -3.89 -21.28
C PRO A 183 9.24 -4.73 -20.40
N VAL A 184 8.69 -5.72 -19.69
CA VAL A 184 9.50 -6.53 -18.78
C VAL A 184 10.30 -7.55 -19.57
N GLN A 185 11.63 -7.45 -19.49
CA GLN A 185 12.55 -8.31 -20.23
C GLN A 185 13.25 -9.36 -19.35
N ALA A 186 13.22 -9.17 -18.04
CA ALA A 186 13.75 -10.12 -17.06
C ALA A 186 12.96 -10.02 -15.76
N TRP A 187 12.99 -11.09 -14.97
CA TRP A 187 12.35 -11.15 -13.66
C TRP A 187 10.85 -10.81 -13.68
N PRO A 188 10.03 -11.46 -14.53
CA PRO A 188 8.60 -11.19 -14.56
C PRO A 188 7.94 -11.44 -13.21
N LEU A 189 6.86 -10.70 -12.96
CA LEU A 189 6.01 -10.93 -11.80
C LEU A 189 5.28 -12.26 -11.98
N ALA A 190 5.27 -13.08 -10.93
CA ALA A 190 4.49 -14.32 -10.91
C ALA A 190 3.66 -14.42 -9.64
N PHE A 191 2.56 -15.17 -9.75
CA PHE A 191 1.55 -15.31 -8.71
C PHE A 191 1.27 -16.77 -8.44
N THR A 192 0.95 -17.09 -7.19
CA THR A 192 0.32 -18.36 -6.82
C THR A 192 -1.05 -18.10 -6.21
N THR A 193 -1.96 -19.05 -6.38
CA THR A 193 -3.36 -18.88 -6.03
C THR A 193 -3.60 -18.93 -4.51
N GLY A 194 -4.66 -18.29 -4.03
CA GLY A 194 -4.90 -18.15 -2.59
C GLY A 194 -5.15 -19.45 -1.82
N HIS A 195 -5.66 -20.49 -2.49
CA HIS A 195 -5.84 -21.80 -1.87
C HIS A 195 -4.50 -22.54 -1.64
N GLN A 196 -3.45 -22.17 -2.38
CA GLN A 196 -2.09 -22.68 -2.20
C GLN A 196 -1.31 -21.93 -1.10
N CYS A 197 -1.91 -20.88 -0.51
CA CYS A 197 -1.26 -19.97 0.43
C CYS A 197 -1.92 -19.98 1.82
N ASP A 198 -2.37 -21.14 2.31
CA ASP A 198 -2.99 -21.24 3.63
C ASP A 198 -2.00 -21.04 4.80
N GLU A 199 -2.52 -21.04 6.03
CA GLU A 199 -1.71 -20.77 7.24
C GLU A 199 -0.64 -21.84 7.49
N THR A 200 -0.80 -23.07 6.99
CA THR A 200 0.24 -24.14 7.10
C THR A 200 1.36 -23.96 6.09
N ARG A 201 1.10 -23.19 5.02
CA ARG A 201 2.03 -22.94 3.92
C ARG A 201 2.66 -21.56 3.98
N THR A 202 2.39 -20.79 5.03
CA THR A 202 2.93 -19.44 5.17
C THR A 202 3.57 -19.25 6.55
N MET A 203 4.68 -18.52 6.59
CA MET A 203 5.25 -18.04 7.84
C MET A 203 5.02 -16.54 7.98
N THR A 204 4.89 -16.09 9.23
CA THR A 204 5.04 -14.68 9.57
C THR A 204 6.42 -14.53 10.22
N PRO A 205 7.27 -13.59 9.76
CA PRO A 205 8.56 -13.34 10.39
C PRO A 205 8.41 -13.05 11.89
N SER A 206 9.51 -13.22 12.63
CA SER A 206 9.55 -12.83 14.04
C SER A 206 9.06 -11.38 14.22
N PRO A 207 8.27 -11.08 15.27
CA PRO A 207 7.87 -9.71 15.59
C PRO A 207 9.03 -8.71 15.63
N ASP A 208 10.24 -9.18 15.95
CA ASP A 208 11.46 -8.36 16.02
C ASP A 208 11.98 -7.90 14.65
N MET A 209 11.59 -8.57 13.56
CA MET A 209 12.00 -8.24 12.18
C MET A 209 11.21 -7.07 11.61
N ASP A 210 10.22 -6.56 12.35
CA ASP A 210 9.42 -5.39 12.01
C ASP A 210 8.88 -5.47 10.56
N ASP A 211 8.45 -6.67 10.16
CA ASP A 211 8.06 -7.00 8.79
C ASP A 211 6.60 -7.49 8.75
N PRO A 212 5.68 -6.74 8.12
CA PRO A 212 4.26 -7.06 8.14
C PRO A 212 3.84 -8.10 7.07
N HIS A 213 4.76 -8.59 6.24
CA HIS A 213 4.47 -9.53 5.17
C HIS A 213 4.35 -10.97 5.69
N LYS A 214 3.59 -11.82 4.97
CA LYS A 214 3.70 -13.27 5.10
C LYS A 214 4.55 -13.84 3.98
N TYR A 215 5.35 -14.85 4.28
CA TYR A 215 6.15 -15.54 3.28
C TYR A 215 5.59 -16.93 2.99
N LEU A 216 5.54 -17.29 1.72
CA LEU A 216 5.13 -18.63 1.30
C LEU A 216 6.30 -19.59 1.52
N LEU A 217 6.01 -20.72 2.17
CA LEU A 217 6.96 -21.78 2.44
C LEU A 217 7.07 -22.75 1.27
N GLN A 218 8.25 -23.32 1.12
CA GLN A 218 8.45 -24.49 0.28
C GLN A 218 7.65 -25.67 0.85
N SER A 219 7.10 -26.52 -0.02
CA SER A 219 6.45 -27.78 0.37
C SER A 219 7.03 -28.91 -0.45
N GLU A 220 7.53 -29.95 0.22
CA GLU A 220 8.05 -31.16 -0.42
C GLU A 220 6.92 -32.01 -1.02
N SER A 221 5.71 -31.93 -0.46
CA SER A 221 4.58 -32.78 -0.83
C SER A 221 3.60 -32.12 -1.81
N THR A 222 3.69 -30.80 -2.03
CA THR A 222 2.74 -30.06 -2.88
C THR A 222 3.42 -28.93 -3.63
N SER A 223 3.53 -29.09 -4.96
CA SER A 223 4.01 -28.04 -5.85
C SER A 223 3.02 -26.88 -5.96
N ASN A 224 3.54 -25.66 -6.04
CA ASN A 224 2.72 -24.48 -6.33
C ASN A 224 2.57 -24.26 -7.83
N ASP A 225 1.36 -23.89 -8.24
CA ASP A 225 1.12 -23.37 -9.58
C ASP A 225 1.53 -21.90 -9.62
N TRP A 226 2.52 -21.60 -10.47
CA TRP A 226 3.03 -20.25 -10.65
C TRP A 226 2.57 -19.67 -11.97
N TYR A 227 1.78 -18.61 -11.91
CA TYR A 227 1.22 -17.94 -13.08
C TYR A 227 2.01 -16.69 -13.41
N THR A 228 2.36 -16.49 -14.67
CA THR A 228 3.06 -15.26 -15.11
C THR A 228 2.71 -14.85 -16.53
N ARG A 229 2.94 -13.58 -16.87
CA ARG A 229 3.01 -13.12 -18.27
C ARG A 229 4.47 -12.92 -18.64
N TRP A 230 4.89 -13.59 -19.71
CA TRP A 230 6.28 -13.52 -20.17
C TRP A 230 6.63 -12.16 -20.80
N ASN A 231 5.68 -11.54 -21.48
CA ASN A 231 5.88 -10.30 -22.23
C ASN A 231 5.03 -9.18 -21.61
N MET A 232 5.28 -8.84 -20.34
CA MET A 232 4.50 -7.82 -19.64
C MET A 232 4.69 -6.46 -20.32
N GLN A 233 3.60 -5.81 -20.71
CA GLN A 233 3.61 -4.54 -21.47
C GLN A 233 3.23 -3.33 -20.60
N THR A 234 3.63 -2.14 -21.04
CA THR A 234 3.43 -0.87 -20.30
C THR A 234 1.98 -0.39 -20.26
N ASP A 235 1.10 -1.03 -21.04
CA ASP A 235 -0.33 -0.80 -21.04
C ASP A 235 -1.11 -1.93 -20.34
N GLU A 236 -0.43 -2.79 -19.60
CA GLU A 236 -1.04 -3.80 -18.74
C GLU A 236 -1.00 -3.35 -17.28
N VAL A 237 -2.07 -3.67 -16.54
CA VAL A 237 -2.16 -3.46 -15.10
C VAL A 237 -2.40 -4.80 -14.43
N TYR A 238 -1.53 -5.15 -13.49
CA TYR A 238 -1.57 -6.41 -12.77
C TYR A 238 -2.25 -6.17 -11.42
N VAL A 239 -3.25 -6.99 -11.11
CA VAL A 239 -4.10 -6.81 -9.93
C VAL A 239 -4.21 -8.12 -9.18
N TRP A 240 -4.02 -8.11 -7.86
CA TRP A 240 -4.20 -9.28 -7.01
C TRP A 240 -4.65 -8.92 -5.60
N ASP A 241 -5.29 -9.88 -4.92
CA ASP A 241 -5.69 -9.73 -3.53
C ASP A 241 -4.48 -9.76 -2.59
N SER A 242 -4.33 -8.71 -1.78
CA SER A 242 -3.16 -8.50 -0.93
C SER A 242 -3.08 -9.42 0.30
N ARG A 243 -4.14 -10.18 0.60
CA ARG A 243 -4.22 -11.04 1.80
C ARG A 243 -4.10 -12.53 1.48
N THR A 244 -4.25 -12.90 0.22
CA THR A 244 -4.36 -14.31 -0.17
C THR A 244 -3.41 -14.72 -1.29
N VAL A 245 -3.01 -13.82 -2.18
CA VAL A 245 -2.15 -14.15 -3.33
C VAL A 245 -0.69 -13.90 -2.96
N ALA A 246 0.12 -14.96 -2.95
CA ALA A 246 1.57 -14.79 -2.86
C ALA A 246 2.15 -14.50 -4.25
N HIS A 247 3.17 -13.65 -4.27
CA HIS A 247 3.79 -13.18 -5.50
C HIS A 247 5.30 -13.00 -5.34
N ALA A 248 6.01 -13.05 -6.47
CA ALA A 248 7.47 -12.89 -6.50
C ALA A 248 7.95 -12.37 -7.86
N ALA A 249 9.16 -11.81 -7.88
CA ALA A 249 9.97 -11.69 -9.09
C ALA A 249 10.64 -13.03 -9.40
N VAL A 250 10.36 -13.62 -10.57
CA VAL A 250 10.89 -14.95 -10.93
C VAL A 250 12.07 -14.84 -11.87
N ASP A 251 13.22 -15.44 -11.55
CA ASP A 251 14.32 -15.51 -12.50
C ASP A 251 13.96 -16.47 -13.64
N ILE A 252 14.16 -16.03 -14.87
CA ILE A 252 13.86 -16.80 -16.08
C ILE A 252 15.13 -17.08 -16.90
N GLY A 253 16.32 -16.90 -16.29
CA GLY A 253 17.61 -17.27 -16.88
C GLY A 253 18.09 -16.35 -18.01
N ARG A 254 17.39 -15.25 -18.30
CA ARG A 254 17.72 -14.30 -19.38
C ARG A 254 18.36 -13.01 -18.84
N GLY A 255 19.25 -13.15 -17.86
CA GLY A 255 19.71 -12.15 -16.88
C GLY A 255 20.26 -10.78 -17.33
N ARG A 256 19.99 -10.28 -18.53
CA ARG A 256 20.37 -8.92 -18.99
C ARG A 256 19.21 -7.97 -19.20
N GLY A 257 17.96 -8.43 -19.14
CA GLY A 257 16.78 -7.58 -19.28
C GLY A 257 16.57 -6.61 -18.11
N LYS A 258 15.85 -5.51 -18.38
CA LYS A 258 15.40 -4.55 -17.36
C LYS A 258 13.96 -4.86 -16.92
N ARG A 259 13.65 -4.47 -15.69
CA ARG A 259 12.29 -4.40 -15.13
C ARG A 259 12.16 -3.11 -14.34
N SER A 260 11.15 -2.33 -14.67
CA SER A 260 10.80 -1.08 -14.01
C SER A 260 9.29 -1.01 -13.86
N TYR A 261 8.80 -0.49 -12.73
CA TYR A 261 7.38 -0.48 -12.44
C TYR A 261 6.96 0.57 -11.41
N LEU A 262 5.66 0.88 -11.42
CA LEU A 262 4.94 1.53 -10.34
C LEU A 262 4.05 0.50 -9.63
N ALA A 263 3.97 0.61 -8.31
CA ALA A 263 3.08 -0.22 -7.51
C ALA A 263 2.40 0.61 -6.41
N THR A 264 1.17 0.24 -6.09
CA THR A 264 0.44 0.74 -4.92
C THR A 264 -0.45 -0.38 -4.39
N ARG A 265 -0.81 -0.29 -3.11
CA ARG A 265 -1.91 -1.05 -2.54
C ARG A 265 -3.12 -0.15 -2.41
N LEU A 266 -4.28 -0.77 -2.30
CA LEU A 266 -5.57 -0.11 -2.15
C LEU A 266 -6.45 -0.91 -1.19
N LEU A 267 -7.23 -0.18 -0.43
CA LEU A 267 -8.38 -0.68 0.30
C LEU A 267 -9.63 -0.15 -0.37
N ILE A 268 -10.62 -1.01 -0.58
CA ILE A 268 -11.97 -0.61 -0.94
C ILE A 268 -12.85 -0.95 0.24
N MET A 269 -13.53 0.05 0.75
CA MET A 269 -14.34 -0.04 1.96
C MET A 269 -15.70 0.60 1.73
N HIS A 270 -16.65 0.28 2.60
CA HIS A 270 -17.94 0.96 2.64
C HIS A 270 -18.34 1.29 4.09
N PRO A 271 -19.12 2.35 4.32
CA PRO A 271 -19.72 2.60 5.63
C PRO A 271 -20.67 1.47 6.04
N LYS A 272 -20.63 1.06 7.31
CA LYS A 272 -21.56 0.08 7.92
C LYS A 272 -23.00 0.58 7.94
N TYR A 273 -23.16 1.88 8.14
CA TYR A 273 -24.44 2.57 8.19
C TYR A 273 -24.39 3.79 7.28
N ASP A 274 -25.50 4.12 6.64
CA ASP A 274 -25.65 5.39 5.93
C ASP A 274 -25.72 6.52 6.97
N LEU A 275 -24.72 7.40 6.95
CA LEU A 275 -24.62 8.55 7.85
C LEU A 275 -25.01 9.86 7.16
N SER A 276 -25.56 9.82 5.94
CA SER A 276 -26.10 11.02 5.29
C SER A 276 -27.56 11.27 5.72
N PRO A 277 -28.03 12.52 6.01
CA PRO A 277 -27.37 13.80 6.22
C PRO A 277 -27.81 14.46 7.56
N SER A 278 -27.40 13.93 8.71
CA SER A 278 -27.88 14.46 10.01
C SER A 278 -26.97 15.49 10.69
N VAL A 279 -25.89 15.95 10.04
CA VAL A 279 -24.94 16.86 10.72
C VAL A 279 -24.61 18.07 9.86
N SER A 280 -24.77 19.24 10.48
CA SER A 280 -24.30 20.53 9.98
C SER A 280 -22.85 20.40 9.50
N SER A 281 -22.59 20.83 8.26
CA SER A 281 -21.24 20.87 7.70
C SER A 281 -20.26 21.42 8.72
N PRO A 282 -19.17 20.69 9.04
CA PRO A 282 -18.13 21.24 9.89
C PRO A 282 -17.70 22.59 9.35
N THR A 283 -17.51 23.58 10.22
CA THR A 283 -16.89 24.84 9.80
C THR A 283 -15.57 24.50 9.11
N LYS A 284 -15.29 25.17 7.99
CA LYS A 284 -14.13 24.94 7.11
C LYS A 284 -12.78 24.87 7.86
N ASP A 285 -12.75 25.37 9.08
CA ASP A 285 -11.59 25.53 9.95
C ASP A 285 -11.48 24.51 11.10
N SER A 286 -12.40 23.55 11.25
CA SER A 286 -12.31 22.52 12.30
C SER A 286 -11.21 21.50 11.97
N PRO A 287 -10.09 21.44 12.73
CA PRO A 287 -9.02 20.51 12.43
C PRO A 287 -9.41 19.08 12.81
N LEU A 288 -8.96 18.10 12.01
CA LEU A 288 -8.95 16.71 12.45
C LEU A 288 -8.02 16.57 13.66
N CYS A 289 -8.27 15.55 14.47
CA CYS A 289 -7.46 15.26 15.63
C CYS A 289 -6.66 13.96 15.44
N TYR A 290 -5.44 13.93 15.98
CA TYR A 290 -4.60 12.74 16.00
C TYR A 290 -4.53 12.14 17.42
N THR A 291 -4.43 10.81 17.48
CA THR A 291 -4.21 10.05 18.72
C THR A 291 -2.72 10.07 19.11
N ASP A 292 -2.40 9.83 20.37
CA ASP A 292 -1.01 9.68 20.82
C ASP A 292 -0.30 8.53 20.09
N ARG A 293 -1.05 7.47 19.75
CA ARG A 293 -0.55 6.35 18.94
C ARG A 293 -0.08 6.81 17.57
N LEU A 294 -0.93 7.55 16.83
CA LEU A 294 -0.57 8.10 15.53
C LEU A 294 0.62 9.06 15.64
N PHE A 295 0.63 9.93 16.66
CA PHE A 295 1.76 10.83 16.93
C PHE A 295 3.08 10.08 17.12
N GLN A 296 3.08 9.00 17.92
CA GLN A 296 4.26 8.17 18.13
C GLN A 296 4.72 7.48 16.84
N GLN A 297 3.78 6.95 16.04
CA GLN A 297 4.13 6.32 14.75
C GLN A 297 4.79 7.31 13.79
N VAL A 298 4.20 8.50 13.62
CA VAL A 298 4.76 9.55 12.78
C VAL A 298 6.10 10.05 13.32
N THR A 299 6.24 10.16 14.65
CA THR A 299 7.49 10.57 15.30
C THR A 299 8.63 9.59 15.06
N ARG A 300 8.38 8.28 15.19
CA ARG A 300 9.40 7.24 14.90
C ARG A 300 9.95 7.36 13.48
N HIS A 301 9.09 7.70 12.51
CA HIS A 301 9.50 7.85 11.12
C HIS A 301 10.15 9.21 10.83
N SER A 302 9.58 10.29 11.38
CA SER A 302 10.02 11.67 11.16
C SER A 302 11.30 12.02 11.93
N GLY A 303 11.65 11.24 12.94
CA GLY A 303 12.88 11.37 13.74
C GLY A 303 12.80 12.33 14.92
N CYS A 304 11.78 13.19 15.00
CA CYS A 304 11.52 14.04 16.17
C CYS A 304 10.08 14.58 16.17
N GLU A 305 9.63 15.07 17.32
CA GLU A 305 8.27 15.59 17.53
C GLU A 305 7.94 16.79 16.63
N ALA A 306 8.86 17.74 16.46
CA ALA A 306 8.59 18.95 15.67
C ALA A 306 8.28 18.62 14.20
N THR A 307 9.05 17.70 13.60
CA THR A 307 8.78 17.23 12.23
C THR A 307 7.50 16.41 12.17
N ALA A 308 7.21 15.62 13.21
CA ALA A 308 5.99 14.82 13.28
C ALA A 308 4.73 15.71 13.33
N THR A 309 4.73 16.76 14.16
CA THR A 309 3.63 17.73 14.22
C THR A 309 3.41 18.42 12.88
N LYS A 310 4.50 18.81 12.19
CA LYS A 310 4.40 19.39 10.85
C LYS A 310 3.79 18.39 9.86
N ARG A 311 4.25 17.13 9.87
CA ARG A 311 3.73 16.07 9.00
C ARG A 311 2.25 15.78 9.24
N LEU A 312 1.82 15.75 10.51
CA LEU A 312 0.41 15.58 10.89
C LEU A 312 -0.45 16.74 10.38
N ALA A 313 0.03 17.98 10.49
CA ALA A 313 -0.67 19.15 9.95
C ALA A 313 -0.80 19.08 8.42
N GLU A 314 0.25 18.64 7.71
CA GLU A 314 0.21 18.41 6.25
C GLU A 314 -0.80 17.29 5.86
N MET A 315 -0.98 16.29 6.72
CA MET A 315 -2.00 15.25 6.56
C MET A 315 -3.42 15.73 6.93
N GLY A 316 -3.57 16.93 7.51
CA GLY A 316 -4.86 17.51 7.91
C GLY A 316 -5.21 17.40 9.39
N TYR A 317 -4.31 16.85 10.21
CA TYR A 317 -4.48 16.68 11.65
C TYR A 317 -3.85 17.85 12.42
N GLY A 318 -4.68 18.75 12.95
CA GLY A 318 -4.23 20.02 13.54
C GLY A 318 -4.09 20.02 15.07
N ARG A 319 -4.62 19.01 15.76
CA ARG A 319 -4.64 18.96 17.24
C ARG A 319 -4.63 17.52 17.78
N ARG A 320 -4.38 17.33 19.08
CA ARG A 320 -4.59 16.02 19.72
C ARG A 320 -6.07 15.77 19.95
N CYS A 321 -6.49 14.51 19.98
CA CYS A 321 -7.90 14.19 20.22
C CYS A 321 -8.38 14.51 21.63
N HIS A 322 -7.48 14.60 22.61
CA HIS A 322 -7.78 15.05 23.97
C HIS A 322 -7.86 16.58 24.10
N ASP A 323 -7.39 17.34 23.11
CA ASP A 323 -7.45 18.80 23.12
C ASP A 323 -8.85 19.27 22.68
N PRO A 324 -9.41 20.32 23.29
CA PRO A 324 -10.69 20.87 22.88
C PRO A 324 -10.63 21.39 21.43
N PRO A 325 -11.73 21.34 20.65
CA PRO A 325 -11.75 21.78 19.25
C PRO A 325 -11.37 23.25 19.03
N THR A 326 -11.47 24.08 20.07
CA THR A 326 -11.07 25.49 20.11
C THR A 326 -9.56 25.72 20.25
N ALA A 327 -8.76 24.66 20.48
CA ALA A 327 -7.30 24.75 20.41
C ALA A 327 -6.90 24.94 18.93
N LEU A 328 -6.69 26.19 18.53
CA LEU A 328 -6.18 26.55 17.21
C LEU A 328 -4.89 25.77 16.92
N SER A 329 -4.73 25.35 15.66
CA SER A 329 -3.47 24.80 15.15
C SER A 329 -2.30 25.68 15.60
N PRO A 330 -1.18 25.11 16.08
CA PRO A 330 -0.01 25.91 16.39
C PRO A 330 0.40 26.72 15.15
N SER A 331 0.32 28.05 15.26
CA SER A 331 0.61 28.95 14.15
C SER A 331 2.02 28.71 13.60
N PRO A 332 2.22 28.72 12.26
CA PRO A 332 3.56 28.65 11.65
C PRO A 332 4.52 29.74 12.16
N SER A 333 4.00 30.85 12.69
CA SER A 333 4.80 31.94 13.26
C SER A 333 5.54 31.59 14.56
N ASN A 334 5.10 30.55 15.30
CA ASN A 334 5.82 30.04 16.49
C ASN A 334 6.92 29.03 16.13
N VAL A 335 7.12 28.70 14.84
CA VAL A 335 8.13 27.75 14.36
C VAL A 335 9.54 28.36 14.35
N LYS A 336 9.70 29.69 14.51
CA LYS A 336 11.02 30.35 14.51
C LYS A 336 11.96 29.87 15.63
N SER A 337 11.44 29.38 16.77
CA SER A 337 12.27 28.74 17.81
C SER A 337 12.64 27.29 17.48
N HIS A 338 11.83 26.60 16.66
CA HIS A 338 12.00 25.19 16.31
C HIS A 338 12.87 24.94 15.07
N VAL A 339 13.09 25.93 14.20
CA VAL A 339 14.03 25.80 13.06
C VAL A 339 15.45 25.53 13.56
N LYS A 340 15.88 26.19 14.65
CA LYS A 340 17.19 25.94 15.28
C LYS A 340 17.28 24.52 15.87
N HIS A 341 16.19 24.01 16.45
CA HIS A 341 16.12 22.65 17.02
C HIS A 341 16.10 21.55 15.93
N GLY A 342 15.39 21.79 14.82
CA GLY A 342 15.32 20.86 13.68
C GLY A 342 16.67 20.69 12.97
N ILE A 343 17.41 21.80 12.77
CA ILE A 343 18.79 21.77 12.25
C ILE A 343 19.71 21.03 13.22
N PHE A 344 19.59 21.27 14.53
CA PHE A 344 20.39 20.58 15.54
C PHE A 344 20.13 19.07 15.60
N CYS A 345 18.87 18.61 15.45
CA CYS A 345 18.55 17.19 15.44
C CYS A 345 18.97 16.50 14.14
N GLN A 346 18.92 17.17 12.97
CA GLN A 346 19.49 16.60 11.73
C GLN A 346 21.01 16.46 11.82
N ILE A 347 21.72 17.45 12.39
CA ILE A 347 23.17 17.38 12.62
C ILE A 347 23.49 16.27 13.63
N ARG A 348 22.73 16.11 14.72
CA ARG A 348 22.95 15.02 15.69
C ARG A 348 22.66 13.63 15.14
N LYS A 349 21.68 13.49 14.23
CA LYS A 349 21.40 12.24 13.51
C LYS A 349 22.53 11.86 12.56
N LEU A 350 23.14 12.85 11.88
CA LEU A 350 24.37 12.67 11.09
C LEU A 350 25.59 12.32 11.96
N LEU A 351 25.61 12.74 13.22
CA LEU A 351 26.67 12.46 14.20
C LEU A 351 26.42 11.22 15.08
N GLY A 352 25.37 10.43 14.82
CA GLY A 352 25.09 9.18 15.53
C GLY A 352 24.64 9.31 16.99
N VAL A 353 24.20 10.50 17.43
CA VAL A 353 23.78 10.73 18.82
C VAL A 353 22.30 10.34 19.01
N ARG A 354 22.04 9.34 19.86
CA ARG A 354 20.73 8.67 20.02
C ARG A 354 19.62 9.46 20.74
N ARG A 355 19.82 10.71 21.16
CA ARG A 355 18.77 11.51 21.83
C ARG A 355 18.70 12.95 21.33
N CYS A 356 17.57 13.27 20.69
CA CYS A 356 16.74 14.43 20.97
C CYS A 356 15.50 13.86 21.70
#